data_AF-A0A7Z2VQE4-F1
#
_entry.id   AF-A0A7Z2VQE4-F1
#
_cell.length_a   1.000
_cell.length_b   1.000
_cell.length_c   1.000
_cell.angle_alpha   90.00
_cell.angle_beta   90.00
_cell.angle_gamma   90.00
#
_symmetry.space_group_name_H-M   'P 1'
#
loop_
_entity.id
_entity.type
_entity.pdbx_description
1 polymer ?
#
loop_
_entity_poly.entity_id
_entity_poly.type
_entity_poly.pdbx_seq_one_letter_code
_entity_poly.pdbx_strand_id
1 'polypeptide(L)' 'MNAVLHDKWLELDPRCNIQRNMLKASKKRLNENASMGEAIHRPSIVHFTGPPKPWQFHDNHRYKHLYYE' A
#
# COMPACT_ATOMS: atom_id res chain seq x y z
N MET A 1 9.41 17.13 -3.73
CA MET A 1 8.47 16.87 -4.84
C MET A 1 7.09 17.46 -4.55
N ASN A 2 6.42 17.04 -3.48
CA ASN A 2 5.07 17.53 -3.14
C ASN A 2 4.94 19.06 -3.07
N ALA A 3 5.91 19.76 -2.49
CA ALA A 3 5.90 21.23 -2.43
C ALA A 3 6.02 21.93 -3.80
N VAL A 4 6.65 21.28 -4.79
CA VAL A 4 6.88 21.86 -6.13
C VAL A 4 5.77 21.46 -7.12
N LEU A 5 5.17 20.28 -6.93
CA LEU A 5 4.17 19.69 -7.83
C LEU A 5 2.75 19.67 -7.22
N HIS A 6 2.47 20.49 -6.21
CA HIS A 6 1.26 20.42 -5.37
C HIS A 6 -0.06 20.25 -6.17
N ASP A 7 -0.19 20.88 -7.33
CA ASP A 7 -1.37 20.77 -8.21
C ASP A 7 -1.01 20.32 -9.65
N LYS A 8 0.18 19.76 -9.83
CA LYS A 8 0.72 19.29 -11.12
C LYS A 8 0.97 17.79 -11.10
N TRP A 9 0.02 17.05 -10.53
CA TRP A 9 0.07 15.60 -10.46
C TRP A 9 -1.27 14.99 -10.85
N LEU A 10 -1.19 13.81 -11.43
CA LEU A 10 -2.34 12.98 -11.74
C LEU A 10 -2.48 11.93 -10.64
N GLU A 11 -3.69 11.80 -10.09
CA GLU A 11 -3.97 10.77 -9.12
C GLU A 11 -3.91 9.38 -9.76
N LEU A 12 -3.16 8.49 -9.13
CA LEU A 12 -3.07 7.09 -9.54
C LEU A 12 -4.02 6.24 -8.71
N ASP A 13 -4.48 5.15 -9.31
CA ASP A 13 -5.23 4.13 -8.60
C ASP A 13 -4.45 3.64 -7.36
N PRO A 14 -5.08 3.56 -6.17
CA PRO A 14 -4.42 3.10 -4.95
C PRO A 14 -3.74 1.74 -5.06
N ARG A 15 -4.20 0.86 -5.99
CA ARG A 15 -3.59 -0.44 -6.28
C ARG A 15 -2.14 -0.35 -6.71
N CYS A 16 -1.73 0.80 -7.27
CA CYS A 16 -0.39 1.03 -7.79
C CYS A 16 0.63 1.42 -6.70
N ASN A 17 0.22 1.58 -5.44
CA ASN A 17 1.15 1.93 -4.36
C ASN A 17 0.61 1.50 -2.99
N ILE A 18 0.34 0.20 -2.79
CA ILE A 18 -0.11 -0.32 -1.50
C ILE A 18 1.04 -0.35 -0.50
N GLN A 19 0.92 0.45 0.55
CA GLN A 19 1.93 0.62 1.60
C GLN A 19 1.53 -0.06 2.91
N ARG A 20 2.53 -0.38 3.76
CA ARG A 20 2.34 -1.08 5.03
C ARG A 20 1.31 -0.43 5.96
N ASN A 21 1.29 0.90 6.03
CA ASN A 21 0.35 1.65 6.87
C ASN A 21 -1.11 1.56 6.38
N MET A 22 -1.33 1.34 5.07
CA MET A 22 -2.67 1.17 4.50
C MET A 22 -3.29 -0.15 4.95
N LEU A 23 -2.48 -1.19 5.13
CA LEU A 23 -2.93 -2.48 5.67
C LEU A 23 -3.38 -2.42 7.14
N LYS A 24 -2.97 -1.37 7.85
CA LYS A 24 -3.38 -1.11 9.24
C LYS A 24 -4.59 -0.18 9.33
N ALA A 25 -5.19 0.21 8.19
CA ALA A 25 -6.36 1.05 8.19
C ALA A 25 -7.54 0.40 8.92
N SER A 26 -8.30 1.20 9.67
CA SER A 26 -9.50 0.73 10.36
C SER A 26 -10.59 0.33 9.36
N LYS A 27 -11.47 -0.60 9.74
CA LYS A 27 -12.65 -0.98 8.94
C LYS A 27 -13.48 0.24 8.53
N LYS A 28 -13.65 1.21 9.44
CA LYS A 28 -14.36 2.47 9.15
C LYS A 28 -13.73 3.21 7.97
N ARG A 29 -12.40 3.40 7.98
CA ARG A 29 -11.67 4.07 6.91
C ARG A 29 -11.74 3.31 5.58
N LEU A 30 -11.73 1.98 5.61
CA LEU A 30 -11.88 1.16 4.41
C LEU A 30 -13.29 1.22 3.83
N ASN A 31 -14.32 1.32 4.67
CA ASN A 31 -15.70 1.46 4.23
C ASN A 31 -15.98 2.86 3.64
N GLU A 32 -15.35 3.90 4.21
CA GLU A 32 -15.44 5.27 3.68
C GLU A 32 -14.71 5.44 2.34
N ASN A 33 -13.75 4.56 2.03
CA ASN A 33 -13.04 4.56 0.76
C ASN A 33 -13.00 3.15 0.14
N ALA A 34 -14.07 2.81 -0.56
CA ALA A 34 -14.24 1.52 -1.22
C ALA A 34 -13.06 1.15 -2.14
N SER A 35 -12.52 2.14 -2.89
CA SER A 35 -11.36 1.92 -3.77
C SER A 35 -10.12 1.47 -3.00
N MET A 36 -9.92 1.96 -1.77
CA MET A 36 -8.84 1.52 -0.90
C MET A 36 -9.04 0.10 -0.39
N GLY A 37 -10.29 -0.24 -0.05
CA GLY A 37 -10.66 -1.61 0.31
C GLY A 37 -10.32 -2.58 -0.81
N GLU A 38 -10.82 -2.32 -2.02
CA GLU A 38 -10.52 -3.13 -3.20
C GLU A 38 -9.02 -3.23 -3.48
N ALA A 39 -8.30 -2.11 -3.34
CA ALA A 39 -6.87 -2.07 -3.62
C ALA A 39 -6.03 -2.92 -2.67
N ILE A 40 -6.44 -3.03 -1.39
CA ILE A 40 -5.83 -3.95 -0.43
C ILE A 40 -6.16 -5.41 -0.77
N HIS A 41 -7.33 -5.70 -1.34
CA HIS A 41 -7.67 -7.07 -1.73
C HIS A 41 -7.00 -7.52 -3.03
N ARG A 42 -6.76 -6.60 -3.97
CA ARG A 42 -6.17 -6.88 -5.29
C ARG A 42 -5.13 -5.82 -5.67
N PRO A 43 -3.95 -5.81 -4.99
CA PRO A 43 -2.90 -4.85 -5.31
C PRO A 43 -2.30 -5.14 -6.69
N SER A 44 -1.96 -4.08 -7.44
CA SER A 44 -1.12 -4.20 -8.64
C SER A 44 0.35 -4.06 -8.29
N ILE A 45 0.68 -3.19 -7.33
CA ILE A 45 2.05 -2.95 -6.85
C ILE A 45 2.02 -2.88 -5.32
N VAL A 46 2.85 -3.70 -4.69
CA VAL A 46 3.07 -3.69 -3.24
C VAL A 46 4.36 -2.93 -2.93
N HIS A 47 4.25 -1.87 -2.14
CA HIS A 47 5.38 -1.09 -1.67
C HIS A 47 5.68 -1.39 -0.20
N PHE A 48 6.75 -2.16 0.04
CA PHE A 48 7.23 -2.51 1.38
C PHE A 48 7.93 -1.34 2.08
N THR A 49 7.15 -0.33 2.47
CA THR A 49 7.62 0.87 3.19
C THR A 49 8.04 0.54 4.63
N GLY A 50 9.06 1.27 5.10
CA GLY A 50 9.63 1.09 6.44
C GLY A 50 10.31 -0.27 6.66
N PRO A 51 10.76 -0.54 7.90
CA PRO A 51 11.18 -1.86 8.35
C PRO A 51 10.01 -2.67 8.97
N PRO A 52 10.15 -4.00 9.10
CA PRO A 52 11.16 -4.81 8.41
C PRO A 52 10.87 -4.98 6.92
N LYS A 53 11.88 -5.43 6.17
CA LYS A 53 11.79 -5.71 4.73
C LYS A 53 11.36 -7.16 4.48
N PRO A 54 10.69 -7.46 3.35
CA PRO A 54 10.14 -8.79 3.10
C PRO A 54 11.20 -9.89 3.06
N TRP A 55 12.43 -9.56 2.68
CA TRP A 55 13.55 -10.50 2.70
C TRP A 55 14.10 -10.81 4.11
N GLN A 56 13.61 -10.14 5.14
CA GLN A 56 14.01 -10.41 6.52
C GLN A 56 13.13 -11.50 7.13
N PHE A 57 13.75 -12.44 7.83
CA PHE A 57 13.10 -13.61 8.41
C PHE A 57 11.85 -13.25 9.25
N HIS A 58 11.98 -12.24 10.11
CA HIS A 58 10.92 -11.84 11.05
C HIS A 58 9.87 -10.87 10.48
N ASP A 59 9.91 -10.55 9.18
CA ASP A 59 8.83 -9.76 8.58
C ASP A 59 7.54 -10.57 8.48
N ASN A 60 6.45 -9.96 8.94
CA ASN A 60 5.09 -10.52 8.96
C ASN A 60 4.14 -9.76 8.02
N HIS A 61 4.67 -9.08 7.00
CA HIS A 61 3.85 -8.34 6.05
C HIS A 61 2.92 -9.28 5.29
N ARG A 62 1.65 -8.88 5.12
CA ARG A 62 0.60 -9.70 4.48
C ARG A 62 1.01 -10.26 3.11
N TYR A 63 1.75 -9.48 2.33
CA TYR A 63 2.19 -9.87 0.98
C TYR A 63 3.63 -10.36 0.90
N LYS A 64 4.29 -10.68 2.02
CA LYS A 64 5.69 -11.13 2.00
C LYS A 64 5.90 -12.36 1.11
N HIS A 65 4.93 -13.27 1.08
CA HIS A 65 4.99 -14.48 0.24
C HIS A 65 5.18 -14.13 -1.25
N LEU A 66 4.50 -13.09 -1.75
CA LEU A 66 4.59 -12.63 -3.15
C LEU A 66 5.95 -12.01 -3.51
N TYR A 67 6.81 -11.68 -2.54
CA TYR A 67 8.12 -11.09 -2.85
C TYR A 67 9.10 -12.12 -3.45
N TYR A 68 8.86 -13.40 -3.20
CA TYR A 68 9.73 -14.50 -3.61
C TYR A 68 9.17 -15.31 -4.79
N GLU A 69 7.99 -14.96 -5.29
CA GLU A 69 7.40 -15.51 -6.52
C GLU A 69 8.03 -14.86 -7.75
#